data_AF-A0A7S1QFW5-F1
#
_entry.id   AF-A0A7S1QFW5-F1
#
_cell.length_a   1.000
_cell.length_b   1.000
_cell.length_c   1.000
_cell.angle_alpha   90.00
_cell.angle_beta   90.00
_cell.angle_gamma   90.00
#
_symmetry.space_group_name_H-M   'P 1'
#
loop_
_entity.id
_entity.type
_entity.pdbx_description
1 polymer ?
#
loop_
_entity_poly.entity_id
_entity_poly.type
_entity_poly.pdbx_seq_one_letter_code
_entity_poly.pdbx_strand_id
1 'polypeptide(L)'
;MSSIKLPETPVIVAGAFGGPMVMFTVTPFRNGLTLGATNAAAGALELYGQVFAKGLRGGWTGGIYPAIAACPQFLCLGPAYHFYASFSGVAGGVLLASATETAIVYGAETCNAQMAKNQKSPGTIKNIHPSWKPFGPGFGIHVFRNVVATAGLRMFCTPCTWAIEKATGKSNAMTTLGGDFLGNVGGACLSAPVHQLYAFTVTTPELGSMGMSEKKDRMIQFLKDQYLETKDGRTRLTPTVPRDLFMRSM
;
A
#
# COMPACT_ATOMS: atom_id res chain seq x y z
N MET A 1 -33.07 -9.66 11.29
CA MET A 1 -31.70 -9.41 11.80
C MET A 1 -30.87 -10.63 11.46
N SER A 2 -29.88 -10.51 10.58
CA SER A 2 -28.96 -11.61 10.27
C SER A 2 -28.11 -11.91 11.51
N SER A 3 -28.09 -13.17 11.95
CA SER A 3 -27.23 -13.62 13.04
C SER A 3 -25.75 -13.41 12.66
N ILE A 4 -25.01 -12.66 13.48
CA ILE A 4 -23.57 -12.47 13.30
C ILE A 4 -22.91 -13.82 13.60
N LYS A 5 -22.55 -14.56 12.55
CA LYS A 5 -21.73 -15.77 12.69
C LYS A 5 -20.30 -15.36 13.04
N LEU A 6 -19.78 -15.88 14.14
CA LEU A 6 -18.36 -15.75 14.44
C LEU A 6 -17.53 -16.47 13.36
N PRO A 7 -16.36 -15.93 12.98
CA PRO A 7 -15.46 -16.62 12.06
C PRO A 7 -15.02 -17.96 12.64
N GLU A 8 -14.81 -18.95 11.77
CA GLU A 8 -14.27 -20.24 12.19
C GLU A 8 -12.84 -20.09 12.74
N THR A 9 -12.47 -20.93 13.71
CA THR A 9 -11.12 -20.89 14.34
C THR A 9 -9.97 -20.88 13.32
N PRO A 10 -9.99 -21.69 12.24
CA PRO A 10 -8.92 -21.64 11.23
C PRO A 10 -8.78 -20.26 10.56
N VAL A 11 -9.89 -19.54 10.34
CA VAL A 11 -9.89 -18.19 9.76
C VAL A 11 -9.30 -17.18 10.73
N ILE A 12 -9.64 -17.31 12.02
CA ILE A 12 -9.06 -16.46 13.08
C ILE A 12 -7.55 -16.68 13.18
N VAL A 13 -7.10 -17.93 13.20
CA VAL A 13 -5.66 -18.25 13.27
C VAL A 13 -4.94 -17.77 12.00
N ALA A 14 -5.50 -18.00 10.82
CA ALA A 14 -4.93 -17.52 9.57
C ALA A 14 -4.83 -16.00 9.52
N GLY A 15 -5.85 -15.27 10.00
CA GLY A 15 -5.81 -13.81 10.08
C GLY A 15 -4.82 -13.31 11.14
N ALA A 16 -4.81 -13.91 12.32
CA ALA A 16 -3.99 -13.49 13.46
C ALA A 16 -2.49 -13.77 13.29
N PHE A 17 -2.11 -14.80 12.54
CA PHE A 17 -0.69 -15.16 12.33
C PHE A 17 -0.24 -14.97 10.88
N GLY A 18 -1.07 -15.39 9.91
CA GLY A 18 -0.73 -15.30 8.49
C GLY A 18 -0.55 -13.87 8.02
N GLY A 19 -1.50 -12.98 8.36
CA GLY A 19 -1.43 -11.55 8.02
C GLY A 19 -0.14 -10.89 8.51
N PRO A 20 0.17 -10.93 9.82
CA PRO A 20 1.41 -10.40 10.37
C PRO A 20 2.68 -11.00 9.78
N MET A 21 2.70 -12.33 9.57
CA MET A 21 3.86 -13.01 8.98
C MET A 21 4.12 -12.52 7.56
N VAL A 22 3.08 -12.41 6.73
CA VAL A 22 3.19 -11.84 5.37
C VAL A 22 3.69 -10.40 5.44
N MET A 23 3.07 -9.56 6.27
CA MET A 23 3.42 -8.14 6.40
C MET A 23 4.86 -7.93 6.85
N PHE A 24 5.34 -8.76 7.78
CA PHE A 24 6.75 -8.75 8.16
C PHE A 24 7.63 -9.22 7.01
N THR A 25 7.32 -10.34 6.36
CA THR A 25 8.10 -10.93 5.27
C THR A 25 8.29 -9.96 4.11
N VAL A 26 7.25 -9.20 3.74
CA VAL A 26 7.30 -8.24 2.62
C VAL A 26 7.85 -6.86 3.01
N THR A 27 8.34 -6.68 4.25
CA THR A 27 8.91 -5.41 4.71
C THR A 27 10.01 -4.86 3.79
N PRO A 28 10.97 -5.67 3.29
CA PRO A 28 11.99 -5.15 2.40
C PRO A 28 11.42 -4.54 1.10
N PHE A 29 10.34 -5.13 0.56
CA PHE A 29 9.65 -4.60 -0.63
C PHE A 29 9.01 -3.24 -0.35
N ARG A 30 8.33 -3.11 0.80
CA ARG A 30 7.74 -1.84 1.27
C ARG A 30 8.78 -0.75 1.53
N ASN A 31 9.90 -1.13 2.13
CA ASN A 31 11.02 -0.22 2.35
C ASN A 31 11.60 0.23 1.01
N GLY A 32 11.72 -0.66 0.03
CA GLY A 32 12.14 -0.32 -1.33
C GLY A 32 11.23 0.72 -1.99
N LEU A 33 9.91 0.53 -1.92
CA LEU A 33 8.93 1.50 -2.42
C LEU A 33 9.07 2.87 -1.73
N THR A 34 9.26 2.87 -0.41
CA THR A 34 9.50 4.10 0.37
C THR A 34 10.76 4.82 -0.11
N LEU A 35 11.85 4.09 -0.32
CA LEU A 35 13.08 4.69 -0.85
C LEU A 35 12.90 5.19 -2.29
N GLY A 36 12.08 4.51 -3.11
CA GLY A 36 11.72 4.93 -4.47
C GLY A 36 10.98 6.26 -4.52
N ALA A 37 10.21 6.60 -3.47
CA ALA A 37 9.58 7.92 -3.33
C ALA A 37 10.58 9.04 -3.02
N THR A 38 11.76 8.69 -2.50
CA THR A 38 12.82 9.64 -2.15
C THR A 38 13.91 9.73 -3.21
N ASN A 39 13.94 8.80 -4.18
CA ASN A 39 14.94 8.72 -5.22
C ASN A 39 14.33 8.20 -6.53
N ALA A 40 13.83 9.12 -7.34
CA ALA A 40 13.23 8.83 -8.64
C ALA A 40 14.23 8.18 -9.63
N ALA A 41 15.53 8.50 -9.50
CA ALA A 41 16.56 8.06 -10.44
C ALA A 41 17.02 6.60 -10.22
N ALA A 42 16.83 6.04 -9.01
CA ALA A 42 17.32 4.71 -8.69
C ALA A 42 16.47 3.61 -9.33
N GLY A 43 17.13 2.56 -9.85
CA GLY A 43 16.45 1.34 -10.30
C GLY A 43 15.97 0.47 -9.13
N ALA A 44 15.08 -0.50 -9.40
CA ALA A 44 14.54 -1.39 -8.36
C ALA A 44 15.64 -2.17 -7.60
N LEU A 45 16.64 -2.69 -8.34
CA LEU A 45 17.76 -3.43 -7.73
C LEU A 45 18.62 -2.53 -6.84
N GLU A 46 18.85 -1.29 -7.25
CA GLU A 46 19.58 -0.31 -6.44
C GLU A 46 18.81 0.04 -5.16
N LEU A 47 17.49 0.23 -5.25
CA LEU A 47 16.63 0.47 -4.09
C LEU A 47 16.68 -0.70 -3.11
N TYR A 48 16.62 -1.95 -3.59
CA TYR A 48 16.77 -3.11 -2.70
C TYR A 48 18.19 -3.23 -2.12
N GLY A 49 19.22 -2.90 -2.89
CA GLY A 49 20.58 -2.77 -2.37
C GLY A 49 20.66 -1.77 -1.22
N GLN A 50 19.97 -0.63 -1.33
CA GLN A 50 19.90 0.38 -0.27
C GLN A 50 19.12 -0.11 0.97
N VAL A 51 18.03 -0.86 0.78
CA VAL A 51 17.26 -1.49 1.87
C VAL A 51 18.16 -2.41 2.72
N PHE A 52 19.01 -3.20 2.07
CA PHE A 52 19.92 -4.14 2.72
C PHE A 52 21.34 -3.58 2.99
N ALA A 53 21.57 -2.28 2.80
CA ALA A 53 22.91 -1.68 2.94
C ALA A 53 23.52 -1.83 4.35
N LYS A 54 22.69 -2.02 5.38
CA LYS A 54 23.12 -2.29 6.77
C LYS A 54 23.11 -3.80 7.11
N GLY A 55 23.18 -4.65 6.10
CA GLY A 55 23.09 -6.11 6.22
C GLY A 55 21.66 -6.64 6.15
N LEU A 56 21.54 -7.97 6.15
CA LEU A 56 20.28 -8.69 5.93
C LEU A 56 19.16 -8.24 6.88
N ARG A 57 19.47 -8.10 8.18
CA ARG A 57 18.50 -7.66 9.20
C ARG A 57 17.98 -6.24 8.95
N GLY A 58 18.80 -5.38 8.33
CA GLY A 58 18.43 -4.01 7.99
C GLY A 58 17.26 -3.92 7.00
N GLY A 59 17.00 -4.98 6.22
CA GLY A 59 15.86 -4.99 5.30
C GLY A 59 14.50 -4.94 5.99
N TRP A 60 14.43 -5.37 7.25
CA TRP A 60 13.20 -5.44 8.05
C TRP A 60 12.99 -4.25 8.99
N THR A 61 13.75 -3.18 8.82
CA THR A 61 13.61 -1.99 9.65
C THR A 61 12.19 -1.45 9.66
N GLY A 62 11.64 -1.30 10.86
CA GLY A 62 10.28 -0.83 11.10
C GLY A 62 9.18 -1.84 10.75
N GLY A 63 9.49 -3.03 10.22
CA GLY A 63 8.51 -4.03 9.77
C GLY A 63 7.62 -4.61 10.85
N ILE A 64 8.07 -4.58 12.12
CA ILE A 64 7.30 -5.10 13.24
C ILE A 64 6.01 -4.30 13.50
N TYR A 65 6.02 -2.99 13.24
CA TYR A 65 4.84 -2.14 13.47
C TYR A 65 3.67 -2.50 12.55
N PRO A 66 3.83 -2.53 11.20
CA PRO A 66 2.76 -2.97 10.32
C PRO A 66 2.40 -4.44 10.54
N ALA A 67 3.34 -5.31 10.95
CA ALA A 67 3.02 -6.69 11.30
C ALA A 67 2.05 -6.79 12.49
N ILE A 68 2.26 -6.00 13.55
CA ILE A 68 1.33 -5.95 14.69
C ILE A 68 -0.02 -5.36 14.29
N ALA A 69 -0.02 -4.27 13.51
CA ALA A 69 -1.26 -3.65 13.02
C ALA A 69 -2.04 -4.59 12.07
N ALA A 70 -1.35 -5.53 11.41
CA ALA A 70 -1.96 -6.52 10.54
C ALA A 70 -2.87 -7.50 11.31
N CYS A 71 -2.62 -7.76 12.60
CA CYS A 71 -3.47 -8.66 13.39
C CYS A 71 -4.95 -8.22 13.36
N PRO A 72 -5.32 -7.02 13.85
CA PRO A 72 -6.71 -6.55 13.77
C PRO A 72 -7.15 -6.28 12.33
N GLN A 73 -6.25 -5.87 11.43
CA GLN A 73 -6.57 -5.66 10.01
C GLN A 73 -7.13 -6.94 9.36
N PHE A 74 -6.40 -8.05 9.44
CA PHE A 74 -6.80 -9.30 8.80
C PHE A 74 -7.97 -9.98 9.50
N LEU A 75 -8.14 -9.77 10.81
CA LEU A 75 -9.29 -10.30 11.57
C LEU A 75 -10.59 -9.54 11.27
N CYS A 76 -10.52 -8.21 11.15
CA CYS A 76 -11.72 -7.38 11.15
C CYS A 76 -12.16 -6.92 9.76
N LEU A 77 -11.26 -6.79 8.77
CA LEU A 77 -11.62 -6.15 7.49
C LEU A 77 -12.63 -6.93 6.66
N GLY A 78 -12.54 -8.26 6.64
CA GLY A 78 -13.52 -9.10 5.94
C GLY A 78 -14.94 -8.90 6.49
N PRO A 79 -15.16 -9.16 7.79
CA PRO A 79 -16.44 -8.90 8.44
C PRO A 79 -16.90 -7.44 8.34
N ALA A 80 -16.01 -6.48 8.54
CA ALA A 80 -16.34 -5.05 8.45
C ALA A 80 -16.81 -4.68 7.05
N TYR A 81 -16.14 -5.14 5.99
CA TYR A 81 -16.57 -4.94 4.61
C TYR A 81 -18.00 -5.46 4.38
N HIS A 82 -18.30 -6.69 4.77
CA HIS A 82 -19.63 -7.26 4.56
C HIS A 82 -20.70 -6.54 5.37
N PHE A 83 -20.38 -6.12 6.60
CA PHE A 83 -21.25 -5.29 7.41
C PHE A 83 -21.54 -3.95 6.71
N TYR A 84 -20.50 -3.22 6.28
CA TYR A 84 -20.65 -1.95 5.57
C TYR A 84 -21.41 -2.09 4.25
N ALA A 85 -21.10 -3.12 3.46
CA ALA A 85 -21.73 -3.37 2.17
C ALA A 85 -23.22 -3.70 2.31
N SER A 86 -23.64 -4.30 3.44
CA SER A 86 -25.04 -4.67 3.68
C SER A 86 -25.99 -3.48 3.71
N PHE A 87 -25.52 -2.29 4.07
CA PHE A 87 -26.34 -1.07 4.15
C PHE A 87 -25.91 0.05 3.20
N SER A 88 -24.70 -0.02 2.59
CA SER A 88 -24.18 1.02 1.70
C SER A 88 -23.87 0.54 0.28
N GLY A 89 -24.12 -0.74 -0.01
CA GLY A 89 -23.75 -1.37 -1.28
C GLY A 89 -22.24 -1.60 -1.41
N VAL A 90 -21.81 -2.20 -2.53
CA VAL A 90 -20.41 -2.61 -2.75
C VAL A 90 -19.44 -1.43 -2.66
N ALA A 91 -19.74 -0.32 -3.36
CA ALA A 91 -18.88 0.86 -3.37
C ALA A 91 -18.75 1.53 -1.99
N GLY A 92 -19.86 1.67 -1.25
CA GLY A 92 -19.84 2.19 0.12
C GLY A 92 -19.08 1.25 1.07
N GLY A 93 -19.26 -0.07 0.90
CA GLY A 93 -18.52 -1.09 1.63
C GLY A 93 -17.00 -0.98 1.42
N VAL A 94 -16.55 -0.78 0.17
CA VAL A 94 -15.13 -0.54 -0.16
C VAL A 94 -14.61 0.71 0.53
N LEU A 95 -15.33 1.83 0.45
CA LEU A 95 -14.92 3.10 1.05
C LEU A 95 -14.79 2.99 2.58
N LEU A 96 -15.82 2.47 3.26
CA LEU A 96 -15.86 2.36 4.71
C LEU A 96 -14.84 1.33 5.24
N ALA A 97 -14.67 0.20 4.54
CA ALA A 97 -13.64 -0.77 4.87
C ALA A 97 -12.23 -0.18 4.73
N SER A 98 -11.98 0.59 3.66
CA SER A 98 -10.68 1.24 3.42
C SER A 98 -10.36 2.33 4.44
N ALA A 99 -11.38 3.07 4.90
CA ALA A 99 -11.24 4.04 5.99
C ALA A 99 -10.93 3.32 7.32
N THR A 100 -11.61 2.21 7.60
CA THR A 100 -11.35 1.36 8.78
C THR A 100 -9.93 0.79 8.75
N GLU A 101 -9.51 0.24 7.61
CA GLU A 101 -8.15 -0.24 7.40
C GLU A 101 -7.12 0.86 7.65
N THR A 102 -7.36 2.06 7.10
CA THR A 102 -6.48 3.21 7.28
C THR A 102 -6.36 3.60 8.76
N ALA A 103 -7.47 3.61 9.51
CA ALA A 103 -7.45 3.88 10.94
C ALA A 103 -6.62 2.86 11.73
N ILE A 104 -6.56 1.60 11.27
CA ILE A 104 -5.76 0.54 11.90
C ILE A 104 -4.28 0.69 11.55
N VAL A 105 -3.95 0.84 10.26
CA VAL A 105 -2.58 0.64 9.79
C VAL A 105 -1.79 1.93 9.58
N TYR A 106 -2.44 3.09 9.40
CA TYR A 106 -1.77 4.34 8.99
C TYR A 106 -0.55 4.68 9.87
N GLY A 107 -0.72 4.67 11.19
CA GLY A 107 0.35 5.04 12.10
C GLY A 107 1.54 4.09 11.97
N ALA A 108 1.26 2.79 11.90
CA ALA A 108 2.27 1.74 11.78
C ALA A 108 3.02 1.79 10.44
N GLU A 109 2.30 2.02 9.33
CA GLU A 109 2.91 2.18 8.01
C GLU A 109 3.75 3.46 7.91
N THR A 110 3.25 4.56 8.48
CA THR A 110 3.98 5.83 8.54
C THR A 110 5.27 5.67 9.32
N CYS A 111 5.20 5.03 10.49
CA CYS A 111 6.37 4.73 11.32
C CYS A 111 7.40 3.89 10.53
N ASN A 112 6.97 2.81 9.89
CA ASN A 112 7.84 1.96 9.06
C ASN A 112 8.52 2.75 7.93
N ALA A 113 7.76 3.54 7.16
CA ALA A 113 8.31 4.34 6.06
C ALA A 113 9.35 5.36 6.54
N GLN A 114 9.06 6.07 7.64
CA GLN A 114 9.98 7.04 8.22
C GLN A 114 11.26 6.40 8.78
N MET A 115 11.13 5.22 9.41
CA MET A 115 12.29 4.43 9.85
C MET A 115 13.14 3.95 8.67
N ALA A 116 12.53 3.49 7.58
CA ALA A 116 13.23 3.09 6.37
C ALA A 116 14.03 4.27 5.76
N LYS A 117 13.42 5.47 5.67
CA LYS A 117 14.14 6.67 5.24
C LYS A 117 15.28 7.03 6.19
N ASN A 118 15.05 7.03 7.50
CA ASN A 118 16.08 7.31 8.49
C ASN A 118 17.22 6.27 8.50
N GLN A 119 16.95 5.03 8.11
CA GLN A 119 18.02 4.05 7.94
C GLN A 119 18.98 4.47 6.84
N LYS A 120 18.47 4.91 5.69
CA LYS A 120 19.26 5.40 4.55
C LYS A 120 19.92 6.75 4.86
N SER A 121 19.19 7.67 5.48
CA SER A 121 19.64 9.03 5.79
C SER A 121 19.38 9.33 7.28
N PRO A 122 20.29 8.93 8.18
CA PRO A 122 20.11 9.11 9.61
C PRO A 122 19.87 10.57 10.00
N GLY A 123 18.87 10.80 10.86
CA GLY A 123 18.56 12.12 11.39
C GLY A 123 17.70 13.02 10.49
N THR A 124 17.34 12.58 9.27
CA THR A 124 16.45 13.38 8.40
C THR A 124 15.08 13.61 9.03
N ILE A 125 14.49 12.59 9.65
CA ILE A 125 13.23 12.70 10.38
C ILE A 125 13.52 12.58 11.87
N LYS A 126 13.47 13.70 12.60
CA LYS A 126 13.76 13.73 14.04
C LYS A 126 12.67 13.06 14.88
N ASN A 127 11.41 13.32 14.55
CA ASN A 127 10.24 12.82 15.28
C ASN A 127 9.51 11.80 14.42
N ILE A 128 9.79 10.52 14.66
CA ILE A 128 9.08 9.44 13.97
C ILE A 128 7.63 9.41 14.44
N HIS A 129 6.71 9.27 13.50
CA HIS A 129 5.28 9.19 13.75
C HIS A 129 4.97 7.97 14.63
N PRO A 130 4.25 8.15 15.75
CA PRO A 130 3.92 7.03 16.63
C PRO A 130 3.08 5.98 15.90
N SER A 131 3.46 4.71 16.00
CA SER A 131 2.80 3.61 15.28
C SER A 131 1.31 3.44 15.61
N TRP A 132 0.91 3.83 16.83
CA TRP A 132 -0.47 3.75 17.32
C TRP A 132 -1.32 4.97 16.95
N LYS A 133 -0.74 6.06 16.44
CA LYS A 133 -1.47 7.29 16.12
C LYS A 133 -2.11 7.18 14.73
N PRO A 134 -3.45 7.15 14.61
CA PRO A 134 -4.11 6.76 13.38
C PRO A 134 -4.31 7.91 12.38
N PHE A 135 -3.78 9.10 12.64
CA PHE A 135 -3.93 10.28 11.79
C PHE A 135 -2.67 11.14 11.76
N GLY A 136 -2.46 11.84 10.64
CA GLY A 136 -1.31 12.70 10.43
C GLY A 136 -1.17 13.13 8.96
N PRO A 137 0.02 13.61 8.56
CA PRO A 137 0.32 13.98 7.18
C PRO A 137 0.04 12.82 6.21
N GLY A 138 -0.65 13.11 5.10
CA GLY A 138 -0.94 12.10 4.08
C GLY A 138 -2.04 11.10 4.45
N PHE A 139 -2.75 11.25 5.58
CA PHE A 139 -3.86 10.35 5.96
C PHE A 139 -4.91 10.20 4.85
N GLY A 140 -5.36 11.31 4.25
CA GLY A 140 -6.34 11.24 3.14
C GLY A 140 -5.80 10.52 1.90
N ILE A 141 -4.50 10.66 1.61
CA ILE A 141 -3.82 9.97 0.50
C ILE A 141 -3.77 8.46 0.80
N HIS A 142 -3.51 8.10 2.06
CA HIS A 142 -3.54 6.71 2.52
C HIS A 142 -4.94 6.09 2.42
N VAL A 143 -6.00 6.81 2.81
CA VAL A 143 -7.38 6.36 2.62
C VAL A 143 -7.65 6.11 1.13
N PHE A 144 -7.34 7.07 0.27
CA PHE A 144 -7.58 6.94 -1.16
C PHE A 144 -6.80 5.77 -1.78
N ARG A 145 -5.54 5.57 -1.37
CA ARG A 145 -4.73 4.42 -1.75
C ARG A 145 -5.42 3.09 -1.38
N ASN A 146 -5.92 2.99 -0.15
CA ASN A 146 -6.60 1.78 0.32
C ASN A 146 -7.94 1.56 -0.38
N VAL A 147 -8.66 2.62 -0.77
CA VAL A 147 -9.86 2.52 -1.60
C VAL A 147 -9.54 1.89 -2.95
N VAL A 148 -8.49 2.36 -3.63
CA VAL A 148 -8.07 1.81 -4.93
C VAL A 148 -7.59 0.36 -4.78
N ALA A 149 -6.83 0.04 -3.73
CA ALA A 149 -6.38 -1.33 -3.47
C ALA A 149 -7.55 -2.28 -3.16
N THR A 150 -8.45 -1.89 -2.27
CA THR A 150 -9.64 -2.68 -1.90
C THR A 150 -10.61 -2.84 -3.07
N ALA A 151 -10.73 -1.82 -3.92
CA ALA A 151 -11.44 -1.91 -5.20
C ALA A 151 -10.88 -3.03 -6.09
N GLY A 152 -9.55 -3.20 -6.15
CA GLY A 152 -8.92 -4.32 -6.84
C GLY A 152 -9.45 -5.68 -6.38
N LEU A 153 -9.42 -5.91 -5.07
CA LEU A 153 -9.88 -7.16 -4.47
C LEU A 153 -11.40 -7.39 -4.63
N ARG A 154 -12.21 -6.34 -4.48
CA ARG A 154 -13.68 -6.48 -4.39
C ARG A 154 -14.42 -6.27 -5.70
N MET A 155 -13.81 -5.60 -6.67
CA MET A 155 -14.44 -5.25 -7.94
C MET A 155 -13.71 -5.82 -9.17
N PHE A 156 -12.40 -6.05 -9.12
CA PHE A 156 -11.63 -6.55 -10.27
C PHE A 156 -11.40 -8.06 -10.27
N CYS A 157 -11.34 -8.72 -9.11
CA CYS A 157 -11.13 -10.17 -9.05
C CYS A 157 -12.22 -10.97 -9.78
N THR A 158 -13.49 -10.59 -9.67
CA THR A 158 -14.61 -11.27 -10.35
C THR A 158 -14.51 -11.20 -11.89
N PRO A 159 -14.37 -10.02 -12.53
CA PRO A 159 -14.22 -9.97 -13.98
C PRO A 159 -12.93 -10.64 -14.47
N CYS A 160 -11.83 -10.58 -13.71
CA CYS A 160 -10.60 -11.30 -14.03
C CYS A 160 -10.79 -12.83 -14.00
N THR A 161 -11.45 -13.34 -12.95
CA THR A 161 -11.79 -14.77 -12.82
C THR A 161 -12.65 -15.20 -13.99
N TRP A 162 -13.73 -14.47 -14.28
CA TRP A 162 -14.62 -14.76 -15.39
C TRP A 162 -13.91 -14.80 -16.74
N ALA A 163 -12.99 -13.86 -17.00
CA ALA A 163 -12.22 -13.83 -18.24
C ALA A 163 -11.30 -15.06 -18.37
N ILE A 164 -10.64 -15.47 -17.28
CA ILE A 164 -9.79 -16.68 -17.26
C ILE A 164 -10.62 -17.94 -17.46
N GLU A 165 -11.75 -18.05 -16.77
CA GLU A 165 -12.65 -19.21 -16.90
C GLU A 165 -13.19 -19.33 -18.33
N LYS A 166 -13.54 -18.19 -18.95
CA LYS A 166 -13.96 -18.16 -20.36
C LYS A 166 -12.84 -18.56 -21.31
N ALA A 167 -11.60 -18.12 -21.06
CA ALA A 167 -10.45 -18.45 -21.91
C ALA A 167 -10.01 -19.92 -21.76
N THR A 168 -10.09 -20.48 -20.56
CA THR A 168 -9.65 -21.84 -20.25
C THR A 168 -10.75 -22.89 -20.42
N GLY A 169 -12.01 -22.46 -20.48
CA GLY A 169 -13.18 -23.35 -20.51
C GLY A 169 -13.40 -24.14 -19.21
N LYS A 170 -12.74 -23.76 -18.11
CA LYS A 170 -12.78 -24.46 -16.83
C LYS A 170 -13.06 -23.46 -15.71
N SER A 171 -13.90 -23.85 -14.75
CA SER A 171 -14.05 -23.16 -13.47
C SER A 171 -13.51 -24.07 -12.38
N ASN A 172 -12.43 -23.66 -11.72
CA ASN A 172 -11.80 -24.40 -10.63
C ASN A 172 -11.00 -23.46 -9.71
N ALA A 173 -10.46 -24.00 -8.62
CA ALA A 173 -9.71 -23.21 -7.64
C ALA A 173 -8.51 -22.45 -8.25
N MET A 174 -7.87 -22.98 -9.30
CA MET A 174 -6.75 -22.31 -9.97
C MET A 174 -7.20 -21.11 -10.81
N THR A 175 -8.38 -21.18 -11.45
CA THR A 175 -8.91 -20.03 -12.20
C THR A 175 -9.37 -18.92 -11.28
N THR A 176 -9.95 -19.25 -10.12
CA THR A 176 -10.23 -18.28 -9.05
C THR A 176 -8.95 -17.66 -8.51
N LEU A 177 -7.94 -18.46 -8.16
CA LEU A 177 -6.66 -17.96 -7.68
C LEU A 177 -5.97 -17.04 -8.70
N GLY A 178 -6.00 -17.42 -9.98
CA GLY A 178 -5.46 -16.59 -11.06
C GLY A 178 -6.20 -15.27 -11.22
N GLY A 179 -7.54 -15.28 -11.12
CA GLY A 179 -8.35 -14.07 -11.17
C GLY A 179 -8.12 -13.15 -9.97
N ASP A 180 -8.00 -13.73 -8.77
CA ASP A 180 -7.64 -13.01 -7.56
C ASP A 180 -6.26 -12.37 -7.68
N PHE A 181 -5.26 -13.13 -8.16
CA PHE A 181 -3.91 -12.62 -8.38
C PHE A 181 -3.89 -11.46 -9.38
N LEU A 182 -4.51 -11.62 -10.56
CA LEU A 182 -4.57 -10.55 -11.57
C LEU A 182 -5.33 -9.31 -11.09
N GLY A 183 -6.45 -9.50 -10.39
CA GLY A 183 -7.22 -8.40 -9.82
C GLY A 183 -6.41 -7.60 -8.79
N ASN A 184 -5.64 -8.29 -7.94
CA ASN A 184 -4.75 -7.67 -6.97
C ASN A 184 -3.57 -6.96 -7.62
N VAL A 185 -2.91 -7.56 -8.63
CA VAL A 185 -1.84 -6.90 -9.39
C VAL A 185 -2.37 -5.64 -10.08
N GLY A 186 -3.55 -5.71 -10.71
CA GLY A 186 -4.20 -4.55 -11.32
C GLY A 186 -4.50 -3.44 -10.32
N GLY A 187 -5.12 -3.78 -9.17
CA GLY A 187 -5.38 -2.84 -8.08
C GLY A 187 -4.10 -2.22 -7.49
N ALA A 188 -3.05 -3.04 -7.34
CA ALA A 188 -1.74 -2.61 -6.87
C ALA A 188 -1.13 -1.58 -7.83
N CYS A 189 -1.10 -1.88 -9.13
CA CYS A 189 -0.62 -0.99 -10.19
C CYS A 189 -1.38 0.35 -10.22
N LEU A 190 -2.71 0.32 -10.14
CA LEU A 190 -3.54 1.52 -10.10
C LEU A 190 -3.29 2.36 -8.83
N SER A 191 -2.98 1.71 -7.71
CA SER A 191 -2.65 2.39 -6.46
C SER A 191 -1.22 2.93 -6.40
N ALA A 192 -0.33 2.56 -7.34
CA ALA A 192 1.11 2.86 -7.26
C ALA A 192 1.43 4.35 -7.19
N PRO A 193 0.86 5.24 -8.04
CA PRO A 193 1.13 6.68 -7.95
C PRO A 193 0.67 7.29 -6.61
N VAL A 194 -0.48 6.84 -6.11
CA VAL A 194 -1.03 7.29 -4.83
C VAL A 194 -0.16 6.79 -3.67
N HIS A 195 0.34 5.56 -3.75
CA HIS A 195 1.26 5.00 -2.77
C HIS A 195 2.58 5.77 -2.73
N GLN A 196 3.16 6.08 -3.89
CA GLN A 196 4.40 6.88 -3.98
C GLN A 196 4.19 8.30 -3.46
N LEU A 197 3.06 8.93 -3.78
CA LEU A 197 2.71 10.23 -3.23
C LEU A 197 2.55 10.20 -1.70
N TYR A 198 1.92 9.15 -1.17
CA TYR A 198 1.80 8.95 0.27
C TYR A 198 3.19 8.81 0.91
N ALA A 199 4.05 7.94 0.36
CA ALA A 199 5.40 7.71 0.86
C ALA A 199 6.24 9.00 0.82
N PHE A 200 6.17 9.77 -0.26
CA PHE A 200 6.78 11.10 -0.35
C PHE A 200 6.26 12.03 0.74
N THR A 201 4.93 12.07 0.93
CA THR A 201 4.29 12.97 1.90
C THR A 201 4.72 12.67 3.33
N VAL A 202 4.74 11.41 3.73
CA VAL A 202 5.07 11.03 5.11
C VAL A 202 6.56 11.03 5.41
N THR A 203 7.40 10.99 4.37
CA THR A 203 8.85 10.96 4.53
C THR A 203 9.52 12.30 4.24
N THR A 204 8.80 13.36 3.88
CA THR A 204 9.37 14.69 3.55
C THR A 204 8.96 15.72 4.62
N PRO A 205 9.78 15.92 5.68
CA PRO A 205 9.44 16.82 6.80
C PRO A 205 9.16 18.26 6.39
N GLU A 206 9.78 18.73 5.31
CA GLU A 206 9.67 20.08 4.79
C GLU A 206 8.23 20.43 4.41
N LEU A 207 7.43 19.44 4.00
CA LEU A 207 6.00 19.63 3.75
C LEU A 207 5.26 20.05 5.02
N GLY A 208 5.74 19.68 6.20
CA GLY A 208 5.13 20.03 7.48
C GLY A 208 5.11 21.54 7.75
N SER A 209 6.11 22.27 7.26
CA SER A 209 6.24 23.73 7.42
C SER A 209 5.62 24.54 6.28
N MET A 210 5.26 23.91 5.16
CA MET A 210 4.68 24.58 3.99
C MET A 210 3.21 24.92 4.18
N GLY A 211 2.77 26.01 3.54
CA GLY A 211 1.35 26.33 3.40
C GLY A 211 0.59 25.26 2.59
N MET A 212 -0.74 25.18 2.74
CA MET A 212 -1.53 24.12 2.07
C MET A 212 -1.46 24.20 0.53
N SER A 213 -1.42 25.41 -0.05
CA SER A 213 -1.25 25.57 -1.49
C SER A 213 0.13 25.08 -1.95
N GLU A 214 1.19 25.56 -1.30
CA GLU A 214 2.57 25.16 -1.61
C GLU A 214 2.78 23.65 -1.45
N LYS A 215 2.21 23.05 -0.40
CA LYS A 215 2.21 21.60 -0.20
C LYS A 215 1.54 20.87 -1.37
N LYS A 216 0.38 21.34 -1.82
CA LYS A 216 -0.33 20.78 -2.98
C LYS A 216 0.52 20.89 -4.24
N ASP A 217 1.11 22.05 -4.48
CA ASP A 217 1.95 22.30 -5.65
C ASP A 217 3.19 21.39 -5.62
N ARG A 218 3.83 21.25 -4.44
CA ARG A 218 4.97 20.35 -4.27
C ARG A 218 4.62 18.88 -4.47
N MET A 219 3.45 18.45 -4.00
CA MET A 219 2.92 17.09 -4.21
C MET A 219 2.62 16.81 -5.69
N ILE A 220 2.02 17.77 -6.40
CA ILE A 220 1.79 17.67 -7.84
C ILE A 220 3.12 17.62 -8.59
N GLN A 221 4.07 18.47 -8.21
CA GLN A 221 5.39 18.50 -8.82
C GLN A 221 6.13 17.19 -8.60
N PHE A 222 6.05 16.60 -7.40
CA PHE A 222 6.60 15.26 -7.13
C PHE A 222 6.05 14.22 -8.11
N LEU A 223 4.73 14.16 -8.33
CA LEU A 223 4.15 13.20 -9.28
C LEU A 223 4.62 13.44 -10.72
N LYS A 224 4.75 14.71 -11.12
CA LYS A 224 5.30 15.07 -12.44
C LYS A 224 6.75 14.62 -12.56
N ASP A 225 7.60 14.95 -11.60
CA ASP A 225 9.02 14.59 -11.60
C ASP A 225 9.21 13.07 -11.58
N GLN A 226 8.33 12.35 -10.86
CA GLN A 226 8.39 10.90 -10.75
C GLN A 226 8.01 10.21 -12.06
N TYR A 227 6.97 10.69 -12.75
CA TYR A 227 6.32 9.93 -13.84
C TYR A 227 6.40 10.57 -15.22
N LEU A 228 6.76 11.84 -15.32
CA LEU A 228 6.82 12.59 -16.56
C LEU A 228 8.21 13.18 -16.78
N GLU A 229 8.72 13.03 -18.00
CA GLU A 229 9.94 13.69 -18.46
C GLU A 229 9.62 14.49 -19.72
N THR A 230 10.02 15.76 -19.77
CA THR A 230 9.89 16.58 -20.97
C THR A 230 11.26 16.75 -21.61
N LYS A 231 11.44 16.17 -22.79
CA LYS A 231 12.67 16.27 -23.59
C LYS A 231 12.32 16.71 -25.00
N ASP A 232 13.02 17.70 -25.52
CA ASP A 232 12.83 18.25 -26.88
C ASP A 232 11.37 18.68 -27.15
N GLY A 233 10.71 19.28 -26.16
CA GLY A 233 9.31 19.72 -26.25
C GLY A 233 8.26 18.60 -26.22
N ARG A 234 8.65 17.34 -26.00
CA ARG A 234 7.73 16.20 -25.87
C ARG A 234 7.74 15.66 -24.44
N THR A 235 6.56 15.57 -23.82
CA THR A 235 6.38 14.92 -22.51
C THR A 235 6.17 13.41 -22.70
N ARG A 236 6.94 12.61 -21.98
CA ARG A 236 6.90 11.14 -22.01
C ARG A 236 6.83 10.58 -20.60
N LEU A 237 6.44 9.31 -20.49
CA LEU A 237 6.52 8.59 -19.23
C LEU A 237 7.97 8.26 -18.89
N THR A 238 8.34 8.41 -17.62
CA THR A 238 9.67 8.06 -17.12
C THR A 238 9.85 6.53 -17.03
N PRO A 239 11.10 6.03 -17.09
CA PRO A 239 11.42 4.63 -16.77
C PRO A 239 11.04 4.22 -15.33
N THR A 240 10.71 5.17 -14.47
CA THR A 240 10.22 4.95 -13.11
C THR A 240 8.83 4.32 -13.06
N VAL A 241 8.00 4.52 -14.08
CA VAL A 241 6.66 3.91 -14.15
C VAL A 241 6.74 2.38 -14.03
N PRO A 242 7.41 1.64 -14.93
CA PRO A 242 7.48 0.18 -14.83
C PRO A 242 8.16 -0.29 -13.54
N ARG A 243 9.14 0.46 -13.01
CA ARG A 243 9.77 0.18 -11.72
C ARG A 243 8.75 0.19 -10.59
N ASP A 244 8.00 1.28 -10.45
CA ASP A 244 7.05 1.46 -9.35
C ASP A 244 5.88 0.48 -9.47
N LEU A 245 5.40 0.20 -10.68
CA LEU A 245 4.37 -0.81 -10.93
C LEU A 245 4.85 -2.21 -10.52
N PHE A 246 6.04 -2.60 -10.97
CA PHE A 246 6.65 -3.89 -10.61
C PHE A 246 6.80 -4.00 -9.09
N MET A 247 7.49 -3.05 -8.46
CA MET A 247 7.73 -3.08 -7.02
C MET A 247 6.44 -3.05 -6.19
N ARG A 248 5.37 -2.42 -6.70
CA ARG A 248 4.08 -2.36 -6.03
C ARG A 248 3.29 -3.66 -6.15
N SER A 249 3.51 -4.43 -7.20
CA SER A 249 2.86 -5.72 -7.47
C SER A 249 3.54 -6.94 -6.83
N MET A 250 4.76 -6.77 -6.31
CA MET A 250 5.53 -7.77 -5.56
C MET A 250 5.14 -7.78 -4.09
#